data_AF-A0A955P7G2-F1
#
_entry.id   AF-A0A955P7G2-F1
#
_cell.length_a   1.000
_cell.length_b   1.000
_cell.length_c   1.000
_cell.angle_alpha   90.00
_cell.angle_beta   90.00
_cell.angle_gamma   90.00
#
_symmetry.space_group_name_H-M   'P 1'
#
loop_
_entity.id
_entity.type
_entity.pdbx_description
1 polymer ?
#
loop_
_entity_poly.entity_id
_entity_poly.type
_entity_poly.pdbx_seq_one_letter_code
_entity_poly.pdbx_strand_id
1 'polypeptide(L)' 'VPFVSKATGVPLARLASLVMIGKSLKELGFTEEPKIDYFCVKEAVLPFIKFTDVDPLLGPEMRSTG' A
#
# COMPACT_ATOMS: atom_id res chain seq x y z
N VAL A 1 -2.41 0.08 -0.76
CA VAL A 1 -2.69 0.63 -2.11
C VAL A 1 -1.66 1.67 -2.55
N PRO A 2 -1.40 2.79 -1.85
CA PRO A 2 -0.52 3.84 -2.38
C PRO A 2 0.94 3.41 -2.63
N PHE A 3 1.51 2.62 -1.73
CA PHE A 3 2.85 2.05 -1.89
C PHE A 3 2.95 1.17 -3.16
N VAL A 4 2.04 0.20 -3.30
CA VAL A 4 2.06 -0.73 -4.45
C VAL A 4 1.88 0.02 -5.76
N SER A 5 0.99 1.03 -5.82
CA SER A 5 0.81 1.84 -7.03
C SER A 5 2.06 2.63 -7.42
N LYS A 6 2.88 3.06 -6.46
CA LYS A 6 4.16 3.70 -6.74
C LYS A 6 5.21 2.68 -7.16
N ALA A 7 5.23 1.51 -6.51
CA ALA A 7 6.16 0.42 -6.81
C ALA A 7 5.94 -0.19 -8.21
N THR A 8 4.69 -0.36 -8.63
CA THR A 8 4.35 -0.98 -9.93
C THR A 8 4.18 0.04 -11.05
N GLY A 9 4.08 1.33 -10.72
CA GLY A 9 3.64 2.38 -11.66
C GLY A 9 2.15 2.29 -12.05
N VAL A 10 1.38 1.37 -11.46
CA VAL A 10 -0.02 1.14 -11.81
C VAL A 10 -0.96 1.92 -10.88
N PRO A 11 -1.88 2.75 -11.39
CA PRO A 11 -2.84 3.50 -10.59
C PRO A 11 -4.01 2.62 -10.11
N LEU A 12 -3.72 1.66 -9.21
CA LEU A 12 -4.65 0.64 -8.71
C LEU A 12 -5.95 1.22 -8.16
N ALA A 13 -5.89 2.32 -7.41
CA ALA A 13 -7.10 2.97 -6.88
C ALA A 13 -8.03 3.45 -8.00
N ARG A 14 -7.49 4.03 -9.08
CA ARG A 14 -8.26 4.46 -10.25
C ARG A 14 -8.85 3.27 -10.99
N LEU A 15 -8.07 2.21 -11.21
CA LEU A 15 -8.55 0.99 -11.86
C LEU A 15 -9.70 0.35 -11.06
N ALA A 16 -9.53 0.20 -9.74
CA ALA A 16 -10.57 -0.31 -8.86
C ALA A 16 -11.83 0.57 -8.89
N SER A 17 -11.68 1.89 -8.97
CA SER A 17 -12.81 2.82 -9.12
C SER A 17 -13.61 2.57 -10.39
N LEU A 18 -12.93 2.32 -11.51
CA LEU A 18 -13.56 1.97 -12.77
C LEU A 18 -14.26 0.60 -12.70
N VAL A 19 -13.67 -0.34 -11.96
CA VAL A 19 -14.30 -1.65 -11.71
C VAL A 19 -15.58 -1.51 -10.91
N MET A 20 -15.58 -0.68 -9.87
CA MET A 20 -16.78 -0.43 -9.05
C MET A 20 -17.95 0.16 -9.85
N ILE A 21 -17.68 0.90 -10.94
CA ILE A 21 -18.72 1.46 -11.83
C ILE A 21 -19.03 0.56 -13.05
N GLY A 22 -18.58 -0.70 -13.04
CA GLY A 22 -19.01 -1.73 -13.99
C GLY A 22 -18.02 -2.08 -15.10
N LYS A 23 -16.80 -1.52 -15.13
CA LYS A 23 -15.78 -1.97 -16.09
C LYS A 23 -15.07 -3.22 -15.58
N SER A 24 -14.99 -4.26 -16.38
CA SER A 24 -14.17 -5.44 -16.04
C SER A 24 -12.68 -5.15 -16.15
N LEU A 25 -11.84 -5.93 -15.45
CA LEU A 25 -10.38 -5.89 -15.61
C LEU A 25 -9.93 -6.18 -17.05
N LYS A 26 -10.68 -7.01 -17.78
CA LYS A 26 -10.43 -7.31 -19.20
C LYS A 26 -10.63 -6.08 -20.08
N GLU A 27 -11.69 -5.30 -19.86
CA GLU A 27 -11.93 -4.03 -20.57
C GLU A 27 -10.87 -2.96 -20.22
N LEU A 28 -10.30 -3.04 -19.02
CA LEU A 28 -9.23 -2.14 -18.57
C LEU A 28 -7.82 -2.60 -19.00
N GLY A 29 -7.70 -3.77 -19.64
CA GLY A 29 -6.40 -4.33 -20.03
C GLY A 29 -5.49 -4.68 -18.85
N PHE A 30 -6.06 -4.91 -17.66
CA PHE A 30 -5.30 -5.15 -16.43
C PHE A 30 -5.62 -6.55 -15.86
N THR A 31 -5.25 -7.58 -16.61
CA THR A 31 -5.49 -8.99 -16.25
C THR A 31 -4.24 -9.73 -15.81
N GLU A 32 -3.06 -9.10 -15.94
CA GLU A 32 -1.77 -9.68 -15.59
C GLU A 32 -1.11 -8.88 -14.47
N GLU A 33 -0.30 -9.56 -13.67
CA GLU A 33 0.45 -8.93 -12.60
C GLU A 33 1.64 -8.12 -13.17
N PRO A 34 1.86 -6.88 -12.71
CA PRO A 34 3.01 -6.08 -13.13
C PRO A 34 4.34 -6.74 -12.74
N LYS A 35 5.27 -6.86 -13.70
CA LYS A 35 6.63 -7.30 -13.43
C LYS A 35 7.51 -6.11 -13.05
N ILE A 36 8.34 -6.30 -12.02
CA ILE A 36 9.24 -5.28 -11.48
C ILE A 36 10.65 -5.88 -11.39
N ASP A 37 11.64 -5.22 -11.99
CA ASP A 37 13.04 -5.68 -11.99
C ASP A 37 13.89 -5.00 -10.90
N TYR A 38 13.24 -4.45 -9.87
CA TYR A 38 13.86 -3.73 -8.77
C TYR A 38 13.10 -3.95 -7.45
N PHE A 39 13.75 -3.64 -6.33
CA PHE A 39 13.16 -3.76 -5.00
C PHE A 39 12.47 -2.46 -4.58
N CYS A 40 11.35 -2.59 -3.87
CA CYS A 40 10.65 -1.50 -3.19
C CYS A 40 10.48 -1.86 -1.73
N VAL A 41 10.86 -0.96 -0.82
CA VAL A 41 10.77 -1.18 0.62
C VAL A 41 9.80 -0.18 1.23
N LYS A 42 8.93 -0.67 2.11
CA LYS A 42 8.08 0.16 2.98
C LYS A 42 8.57 -0.03 4.40
N GLU A 43 8.87 1.08 5.07
CA GLU A 43 9.12 1.11 6.51
C GLU A 43 8.07 1.99 7.19
N ALA A 44 7.79 1.69 8.46
CA ALA A 44 6.85 2.42 9.28
C ALA A 44 7.56 3.36 10.27
N VAL A 45 6.90 4.46 10.62
CA VAL A 45 7.37 5.40 11.65
C VAL A 45 6.47 5.29 12.87
N LEU A 46 7.06 4.94 14.01
CA LEU A 46 6.36 4.77 15.29
C LEU A 46 6.50 6.01 16.18
N PRO A 47 5.43 6.42 16.88
CA PRO A 47 5.40 7.66 17.67
C PRO A 47 5.97 7.50 19.09
N PHE A 48 6.93 6.60 19.34
CA PHE A 48 7.42 6.31 20.69
C PHE A 48 7.99 7.54 21.42
N ILE A 49 8.63 8.45 20.69
CA ILE A 49 9.16 9.71 21.25
C ILE A 49 8.04 10.60 21.83
N LYS A 50 6.81 10.50 21.30
CA LYS A 50 5.66 11.29 21.78
C LYS A 50 5.05 10.73 23.07
N PHE A 51 5.33 9.47 23.41
CA PHE A 51 4.74 8.77 24.54
C PHE A 51 5.83 8.05 25.34
N THR A 52 6.61 8.82 26.10
CA THR A 52 7.81 8.33 26.82
C THR A 52 7.51 7.29 27.89
N ASP A 53 6.29 7.26 28.40
CA ASP A 53 5.85 6.30 29.43
C ASP A 53 5.35 4.97 28.82
N VAL A 54 5.33 4.87 27.49
CA VAL A 54 4.90 3.66 26.78
C VAL A 54 6.12 2.85 26.35
N ASP A 55 6.05 1.55 26.57
CA ASP A 55 7.08 0.60 26.17
C ASP A 55 7.21 0.54 24.63
N PRO A 56 8.39 0.82 24.03
CA PRO A 56 8.59 0.83 22.58
C PRO A 56 8.75 -0.57 21.98
N LEU A 57 7.77 -1.45 22.24
CA LEU A 57 7.70 -2.79 21.68
C LEU A 57 6.62 -2.92 20.60
N LEU A 58 6.92 -3.78 19.62
CA LEU A 58 5.96 -4.19 18.60
C LEU A 58 5.02 -5.25 19.16
N GLY A 59 3.78 -5.24 18.70
CA GLY A 59 2.75 -6.17 19.14
C GLY A 59 1.72 -6.45 18.04
N PRO A 60 0.67 -7.21 18.37
CA PRO A 60 -0.40 -7.56 17.42
C PRO A 60 -1.26 -6.34 17.01
N GLU A 61 -1.26 -5.28 17.80
CA GLU A 61 -1.96 -4.02 17.52
C GLU A 61 -1.05 -3.05 16.75
N MET A 62 -1.57 -2.43 15.69
CA MET A 62 -0.84 -1.44 14.89
C MET A 62 -0.72 -0.10 15.65
N ARG A 63 0.52 0.36 15.88
CA ARG A 63 0.83 1.64 16.54
C ARG A 63 1.62 2.64 15.69
N SER A 64 1.91 2.32 14.44
CA SER A 64 2.63 3.23 13.55
C SER A 64 1.74 4.38 13.04
N THR A 65 2.38 5.48 12.66
CA THR A 65 1.70 6.71 12.19
C THR A 65 2.10 7.12 10.78
N GLY A 66 3.13 6.48 10.22
CA GLY A 66 3.62 6.66 8.85
C GLY A 66 4.14 5.35 8.31
#